data_AF-A0A3D8SLB6-F1
#
_entry.id   AF-A0A3D8SLB6-F1
#
_cell.length_a   1.000
_cell.length_b   1.000
_cell.length_c   1.000
_cell.angle_alpha   90.00
_cell.angle_beta   90.00
_cell.angle_gamma   90.00
#
_symmetry.space_group_name_H-M   'P 1'
#
loop_
_entity.id
_entity.type
_entity.pdbx_description
1 polymer ?
#
loop_
_entity_poly.entity_id
_entity_poly.type
_entity_poly.pdbx_seq_one_letter_code
_entity_poly.pdbx_strand_id
1 'polypeptide(L)'
;MTADLLPSPSPFMISAIPPPRPVSVNALPRASSVSNSISCSKSNRSTSAGISTHEGSFTVPVGPDSPGWPQSPVDTEMEDVQLAGTSICQSKIRFEHLPVEIHETILDHLFGERTSTFTGVSGKSSTQSWHKSLRHPRRKALSNLALILPVWRILVQDRIYRHTVTVKLKGTADELEESARWFRAHPHLAPYVRHVEIWIPVWGQRAIRNTSRQLPRRSNDENAELTDMAALQATMAWEDPHSNPMADYKYHYASHNATLEEMFLHVQTVFPGARILTLEGGHCKKPPMVRHFRTDPAGRTGLLRLPVLPDVQTFVMRGAWNIMRDQQHWTTLSQALPSIREWHCSYAKPKIEGYETIAGILRRLPPSLLHINISLEGFYNKDNTQNRWLGDGVNPPHLCRLLGEVAPRLESLTFTGKVCACLFESTKSFMTTRPKEKSKLKSLDLVVKTCCRDKKLYPALPFLDDFSGITNLNFIHAFEKLVIASINGLQIHQELEYMRIRFIDLDSACPPLNPYFQLVDTQATGLWNEPILEALHEVRPEAQFVKLTDGICAQYGSNNQIVGAIYPRTRPLSIHASTYRIIADVPKHGV
;
A
#
# COMPACT_ATOMS: atom_id res chain seq x y z
N MET A 1 -14.59 -52.24 -43.94
CA MET A 1 -14.26 -53.16 -42.83
C MET A 1 -12.83 -52.86 -42.46
N THR A 2 -12.48 -52.28 -41.32
CA THR A 2 -13.06 -52.27 -39.97
C THR A 2 -12.70 -50.95 -39.29
N ALA A 3 -13.58 -50.52 -38.39
CA ALA A 3 -13.44 -49.35 -37.53
C ALA A 3 -12.60 -49.66 -36.29
N ASP A 4 -11.99 -48.64 -35.69
CA ASP A 4 -11.73 -48.46 -34.25
C ASP A 4 -11.16 -47.04 -34.06
N LEU A 5 -12.01 -46.05 -33.73
CA LEU A 5 -12.30 -45.51 -32.38
C LEU A 5 -11.15 -44.69 -31.75
N LEU A 6 -11.23 -43.38 -31.99
CA LEU A 6 -10.51 -42.30 -31.29
C LEU A 6 -11.09 -42.03 -29.90
N PRO A 7 -10.27 -41.74 -28.87
CA PRO A 7 -10.75 -41.08 -27.66
C PRO A 7 -10.60 -39.56 -27.76
N SER A 8 -11.72 -38.86 -27.56
CA SER A 8 -11.83 -37.41 -27.38
C SER A 8 -11.17 -36.95 -26.06
N PRO A 9 -10.30 -35.93 -26.04
CA PRO A 9 -9.89 -35.28 -24.81
C PRO A 9 -10.86 -34.15 -24.43
N SER A 10 -11.55 -34.34 -23.29
CA SER A 10 -12.32 -33.32 -22.58
C SER A 10 -11.45 -32.12 -22.14
N PRO A 11 -12.04 -30.92 -21.95
CA PRO A 11 -11.29 -29.70 -21.66
C PRO A 11 -10.75 -29.69 -20.23
N PHE A 12 -9.44 -29.48 -20.09
CA PHE A 12 -8.78 -29.31 -18.82
C PHE A 12 -9.26 -28.03 -18.11
N MET A 13 -9.85 -28.20 -16.93
CA MET A 13 -10.08 -27.12 -15.98
C MET A 13 -8.73 -26.52 -15.56
N ILE A 14 -8.56 -25.21 -15.77
CA ILE A 14 -7.37 -24.48 -15.37
C ILE A 14 -7.37 -24.32 -13.84
N SER A 15 -6.54 -25.12 -13.18
CA SER A 15 -6.13 -24.92 -11.79
C SER A 15 -5.10 -23.79 -11.74
N ALA A 16 -5.54 -22.56 -11.48
CA ALA A 16 -4.66 -21.43 -11.20
C ALA A 16 -4.10 -21.52 -9.77
N ILE A 17 -3.19 -22.46 -9.53
CA ILE A 17 -2.34 -22.49 -8.34
C ILE A 17 -0.91 -22.17 -8.79
N PRO A 18 -0.36 -20.98 -8.48
CA PRO A 18 1.05 -20.72 -8.70
C PRO A 18 1.90 -21.59 -7.76
N PRO A 19 3.11 -22.02 -8.16
CA PRO A 19 4.02 -22.75 -7.28
C PRO A 19 4.34 -21.92 -6.02
N PRO A 20 4.56 -22.56 -4.85
CA PRO A 20 4.82 -21.87 -3.60
C PRO A 20 6.12 -21.06 -3.72
N ARG A 21 6.04 -19.75 -3.42
CA ARG A 21 7.24 -18.92 -3.28
C ARG A 21 8.00 -19.32 -2.00
N PRO A 22 9.34 -19.19 -1.95
CA PRO A 22 10.07 -19.20 -0.70
C PRO A 22 9.55 -18.08 0.22
N VAL A 23 9.30 -18.46 1.47
CA VAL A 23 8.68 -17.64 2.51
C VAL A 23 9.44 -16.33 2.69
N SER A 24 8.77 -15.21 2.43
CA SER A 24 9.18 -13.91 2.97
C SER A 24 8.81 -13.91 4.45
N VAL A 25 9.84 -13.85 5.30
CA VAL A 25 9.71 -13.79 6.75
C VAL A 25 9.19 -12.40 7.15
N ASN A 26 7.90 -12.16 6.92
CA ASN A 26 7.16 -11.00 7.41
C ASN A 26 5.82 -11.49 7.97
N ALA A 27 5.90 -12.31 9.01
CA ALA A 27 4.80 -12.64 9.88
C ALA A 27 5.22 -12.30 11.31
N LEU A 28 4.94 -11.07 11.74
CA LEU A 28 4.94 -10.73 13.17
C LEU A 28 3.67 -11.36 13.78
N PRO A 29 3.80 -12.09 14.91
CA PRO A 29 2.69 -12.81 15.52
C PRO A 29 1.64 -11.87 16.11
N ARG A 30 0.38 -12.25 15.92
CA ARG A 30 -0.80 -11.63 16.53
C ARG A 30 -0.75 -11.90 18.04
N ALA A 31 -0.64 -10.85 18.85
CA ALA A 31 -0.80 -10.96 20.30
C ALA A 31 -2.26 -11.29 20.60
N SER A 32 -2.46 -12.43 21.26
CA SER A 32 -3.69 -12.83 21.92
C SER A 32 -3.96 -11.88 23.09
N SER A 33 -5.19 -11.38 23.15
CA SER A 33 -5.77 -10.73 24.32
C SER A 33 -5.80 -11.69 25.50
N VAL A 34 -5.19 -11.31 26.63
CA VAL A 34 -5.46 -11.92 27.93
C VAL A 34 -5.65 -10.82 28.96
N SER A 35 -6.90 -10.73 29.41
CA SER A 35 -7.36 -10.10 30.65
C SER A 35 -7.02 -10.98 31.86
N ASN A 36 -6.91 -10.33 33.02
CA ASN A 36 -6.48 -10.88 34.29
C ASN A 36 -7.29 -12.08 34.81
N SER A 37 -6.60 -12.85 35.66
CA SER A 37 -6.93 -14.03 36.45
C SER A 37 -8.33 -14.11 37.09
N ILE A 38 -8.91 -15.31 37.10
CA ILE A 38 -9.40 -16.05 38.28
C ILE A 38 -9.33 -17.56 37.97
N SER A 39 -8.94 -18.34 38.97
CA SER A 39 -8.65 -19.79 38.96
C SER A 39 -9.89 -20.68 38.90
N CYS A 40 -9.85 -21.78 38.14
CA CYS A 40 -10.37 -23.09 38.59
C CYS A 40 -9.89 -24.25 37.71
N SER A 41 -10.10 -25.45 38.23
CA SER A 41 -9.36 -26.71 38.06
C SER A 41 -9.46 -27.45 36.72
N LYS A 42 -8.47 -28.33 36.52
CA LYS A 42 -8.35 -29.36 35.48
C LYS A 42 -9.56 -30.30 35.43
N SER A 43 -10.05 -30.62 34.23
CA SER A 43 -10.65 -31.93 33.92
C SER A 43 -10.43 -32.31 32.45
N ASN A 44 -10.11 -33.59 32.24
CA ASN A 44 -9.82 -34.23 30.96
C ASN A 44 -11.12 -34.64 30.22
N ARG A 45 -10.93 -34.95 28.92
CA ARG A 45 -11.74 -35.80 28.00
C ARG A 45 -12.75 -35.14 27.03
N SER A 46 -12.38 -35.28 25.75
CA SER A 46 -13.10 -35.96 24.66
C SER A 46 -14.53 -35.58 24.24
N THR A 47 -14.60 -35.06 23.00
CA THR A 47 -15.44 -35.45 21.84
C THR A 47 -16.93 -35.79 21.98
N SER A 48 -17.70 -35.08 21.13
CA SER A 48 -18.87 -35.50 20.34
C SER A 48 -20.27 -35.14 20.84
N ALA A 49 -21.16 -35.05 19.83
CA ALA A 49 -22.61 -34.86 19.86
C ALA A 49 -23.07 -33.46 20.30
N GLY A 50 -24.15 -32.90 19.76
CA GLY A 50 -25.23 -33.43 18.95
C GLY A 50 -26.37 -32.42 19.11
N ILE A 51 -26.99 -32.01 18.01
CA ILE A 51 -28.07 -31.02 18.02
C ILE A 51 -29.31 -31.67 18.64
N SER A 52 -29.85 -31.09 19.72
CA SER A 52 -31.13 -31.49 20.29
C SER A 52 -32.25 -30.54 19.86
N THR A 53 -33.25 -31.12 19.20
CA THR A 53 -34.58 -30.58 18.93
C THR A 53 -35.43 -30.64 20.21
N HIS A 54 -36.16 -29.56 20.52
CA HIS A 54 -37.11 -29.52 21.63
C HIS A 54 -38.55 -29.48 21.08
N GLU A 55 -39.26 -30.58 21.29
CA GLU A 55 -40.70 -30.76 21.10
C GLU A 55 -41.40 -30.40 22.42
N GLY A 56 -42.51 -29.66 22.37
CA GLY A 56 -43.29 -29.27 23.55
C GLY A 56 -44.61 -30.04 23.60
N SER A 57 -44.89 -30.69 24.73
CA SER A 57 -46.19 -31.32 25.03
C SER A 57 -46.77 -30.74 26.32
N PHE A 58 -48.07 -30.45 26.26
CA PHE A 58 -48.88 -29.81 27.30
C PHE A 58 -49.55 -30.84 28.22
N THR A 59 -49.82 -30.44 29.46
CA THR A 59 -50.78 -31.11 30.35
C THR A 59 -51.77 -30.10 30.96
N VAL A 60 -53.01 -30.58 31.10
CA VAL A 60 -54.27 -29.89 31.44
C VAL A 60 -54.60 -30.09 32.94
N PRO A 61 -55.46 -29.24 33.57
CA PRO A 61 -56.24 -29.64 34.74
C PRO A 61 -57.77 -29.65 34.51
N VAL A 62 -58.41 -30.46 35.35
CA VAL A 62 -59.77 -31.06 35.30
C VAL A 62 -60.89 -30.13 35.80
N GLY A 63 -62.12 -30.32 35.28
CA GLY A 63 -63.40 -29.96 35.92
C GLY A 63 -64.61 -30.63 35.22
N PRO A 64 -65.71 -31.00 35.94
CA PRO A 64 -66.53 -32.19 35.61
C PRO A 64 -67.92 -31.94 34.96
N ASP A 65 -68.49 -33.06 34.46
CA ASP A 65 -69.80 -33.32 33.82
C ASP A 65 -71.04 -32.95 34.71
N SER A 66 -72.32 -32.82 34.29
CA SER A 66 -73.15 -33.32 33.17
C SER A 66 -74.57 -32.63 33.20
N PRO A 67 -75.66 -33.03 32.48
CA PRO A 67 -76.36 -32.21 31.47
C PRO A 67 -77.88 -31.91 31.74
N GLY A 68 -78.49 -30.97 30.99
CA GLY A 68 -79.96 -30.85 30.93
C GLY A 68 -80.52 -29.52 30.40
N TRP A 69 -81.07 -29.55 29.18
CA TRP A 69 -81.81 -28.50 28.45
C TRP A 69 -83.16 -28.14 29.14
N PRO A 70 -83.95 -27.08 28.79
CA PRO A 70 -84.01 -26.43 27.46
C PRO A 70 -84.38 -24.91 27.39
N GLN A 71 -84.44 -24.44 26.13
CA GLN A 71 -85.22 -23.31 25.56
C GLN A 71 -84.62 -21.90 25.49
N SER A 72 -84.24 -21.55 24.24
CA SER A 72 -84.38 -20.29 23.50
C SER A 72 -84.29 -18.95 24.24
N PRO A 73 -83.49 -18.03 23.67
CA PRO A 73 -84.01 -16.69 23.45
C PRO A 73 -83.76 -16.24 22.01
N VAL A 74 -84.63 -15.36 21.55
CA VAL A 74 -84.42 -14.52 20.37
C VAL A 74 -83.03 -13.87 20.43
N ASP A 75 -82.44 -13.67 19.26
CA ASP A 75 -81.25 -12.86 18.91
C ASP A 75 -79.90 -13.56 18.64
N THR A 76 -79.60 -13.60 17.34
CA THR A 76 -78.40 -13.05 16.68
C THR A 76 -77.03 -13.53 17.15
N GLU A 77 -76.50 -14.62 16.57
CA GLU A 77 -75.06 -14.83 16.31
C GLU A 77 -74.81 -15.78 15.11
N MET A 78 -73.60 -15.69 14.60
CA MET A 78 -73.05 -16.22 13.34
C MET A 78 -73.08 -17.75 13.19
N GLU A 79 -73.36 -18.23 11.97
CA GLU A 79 -72.91 -19.54 11.49
C GLU A 79 -71.82 -19.34 10.43
N ASP A 80 -70.72 -20.07 10.61
CA ASP A 80 -69.54 -20.03 9.77
C ASP A 80 -69.39 -21.36 9.02
N VAL A 81 -69.10 -21.24 7.71
CA VAL A 81 -68.39 -22.19 6.83
C VAL A 81 -69.11 -23.46 6.35
N GLN A 82 -69.41 -23.49 5.04
CA GLN A 82 -68.68 -24.41 4.15
C GLN A 82 -68.66 -23.98 2.67
N LEU A 83 -67.43 -23.85 2.16
CA LEU A 83 -66.99 -24.01 0.77
C LEU A 83 -67.37 -22.92 -0.25
N ALA A 84 -66.85 -21.71 -0.02
CA ALA A 84 -66.48 -20.82 -1.12
C ALA A 84 -64.98 -20.51 -1.03
N GLY A 85 -64.27 -20.73 -2.14
CA GLY A 85 -62.82 -20.70 -2.22
C GLY A 85 -62.21 -19.39 -1.72
N THR A 86 -61.67 -19.41 -0.51
CA THR A 86 -60.65 -18.46 -0.09
C THR A 86 -59.33 -18.90 -0.69
N SER A 87 -59.01 -18.33 -1.86
CA SER A 87 -57.63 -18.15 -2.28
C SER A 87 -56.90 -17.43 -1.15
N ILE A 88 -56.28 -18.22 -0.26
CA ILE A 88 -55.21 -17.73 0.59
C ILE A 88 -54.07 -17.42 -0.39
N CYS A 89 -54.06 -16.19 -0.90
CA CYS A 89 -52.91 -15.64 -1.57
C CYS A 89 -51.84 -15.42 -0.49
N GLN A 90 -51.24 -16.52 -0.03
CA GLN A 90 -49.92 -16.46 0.59
C GLN A 90 -49.01 -15.92 -0.50
N SER A 91 -48.82 -14.61 -0.53
CA SER A 91 -47.72 -13.98 -1.23
C SER A 91 -46.45 -14.51 -0.58
N LYS A 92 -46.02 -15.70 -1.02
CA LYS A 92 -44.80 -16.35 -0.59
C LYS A 92 -43.69 -15.43 -1.08
N ILE A 93 -43.22 -14.53 -0.21
CA ILE A 93 -42.13 -13.61 -0.54
C ILE A 93 -40.95 -14.50 -0.90
N ARG A 94 -40.69 -14.61 -2.19
CA ARG A 94 -39.54 -15.37 -2.69
C ARG A 94 -38.31 -14.53 -2.42
N PHE A 95 -37.25 -15.18 -1.99
CA PHE A 95 -35.95 -14.56 -1.77
C PHE A 95 -35.49 -13.73 -2.98
N GLU A 96 -35.85 -14.14 -4.19
CA GLU A 96 -35.54 -13.51 -5.49
C GLU A 96 -36.17 -12.13 -5.69
N HIS A 97 -37.26 -11.83 -4.96
CA HIS A 97 -38.02 -10.58 -5.08
C HIS A 97 -37.71 -9.60 -3.94
N LEU A 98 -36.68 -9.89 -3.13
CA LEU A 98 -36.23 -8.93 -2.12
C LEU A 98 -35.61 -7.69 -2.81
N PRO A 99 -35.75 -6.50 -2.21
CA PRO A 99 -35.05 -5.31 -2.67
C PRO A 99 -33.54 -5.53 -2.78
N VAL A 100 -32.92 -4.86 -3.75
CA VAL A 100 -31.49 -5.03 -4.05
C VAL A 100 -30.61 -4.69 -2.85
N GLU A 101 -31.05 -3.75 -2.01
CA GLU A 101 -30.38 -3.29 -0.79
C GLU A 101 -30.24 -4.42 0.24
N ILE A 102 -31.25 -5.29 0.36
CA ILE A 102 -31.21 -6.44 1.27
C ILE A 102 -30.21 -7.47 0.74
N HIS A 103 -30.21 -7.73 -0.57
CA HIS A 103 -29.23 -8.59 -1.20
C HIS A 103 -27.79 -8.07 -1.02
N GLU A 104 -27.58 -6.76 -1.15
CA GLU A 104 -26.29 -6.13 -0.88
C GLU A 104 -25.85 -6.32 0.56
N THR A 105 -26.76 -6.12 1.53
CA THR A 105 -26.48 -6.27 2.96
C THR A 105 -26.08 -7.70 3.32
N ILE A 106 -26.76 -8.70 2.74
CA ILE A 106 -26.42 -10.12 2.93
C ILE A 106 -25.03 -10.40 2.36
N LEU A 107 -24.73 -9.90 1.16
CA LEU A 107 -23.40 -10.04 0.58
C LEU A 107 -22.35 -9.30 1.42
N ASP A 108 -22.65 -8.13 1.97
CA ASP A 108 -21.74 -7.40 2.86
C ASP A 108 -21.40 -8.19 4.13
N HIS A 109 -22.37 -8.90 4.70
CA HIS A 109 -22.11 -9.79 5.82
C HIS A 109 -21.22 -10.99 5.43
N LEU A 110 -21.43 -11.57 4.23
CA LEU A 110 -20.67 -12.74 3.75
C LEU A 110 -19.24 -12.41 3.30
N PHE A 111 -19.05 -11.24 2.69
CA PHE A 111 -17.76 -10.79 2.20
C PHE A 111 -16.98 -10.01 3.27
N GLY A 112 -17.64 -9.31 4.19
CA GLY A 112 -17.07 -8.33 5.10
C GLY A 112 -17.40 -6.88 4.69
N GLU A 113 -17.48 -5.99 5.66
CA GLU A 113 -17.97 -4.60 5.53
C GLU A 113 -17.21 -3.80 4.45
N ARG A 114 -17.95 -2.97 3.69
CA ARG A 114 -17.43 -2.13 2.61
C ARG A 114 -16.51 -1.04 3.16
N THR A 115 -15.20 -1.16 3.02
CA THR A 115 -14.34 0.04 3.06
C THR A 115 -14.54 0.80 1.75
N SER A 116 -15.36 1.84 1.77
CA SER A 116 -15.53 2.74 0.63
C SER A 116 -14.15 3.25 0.17
N THR A 117 -13.89 3.22 -1.13
CA THR A 117 -12.62 3.70 -1.71
C THR A 117 -12.60 5.22 -1.89
N PHE A 118 -13.68 5.93 -1.56
CA PHE A 118 -13.82 7.35 -1.87
C PHE A 118 -14.57 8.20 -0.82
N THR A 119 -14.94 7.68 0.35
CA THR A 119 -15.62 8.49 1.37
C THR A 119 -15.05 8.29 2.78
N GLY A 120 -14.45 9.36 3.30
CA GLY A 120 -14.79 9.90 4.62
C GLY A 120 -14.27 9.19 5.86
N VAL A 121 -13.42 9.91 6.60
CA VAL A 121 -13.51 10.11 8.06
C VAL A 121 -13.78 8.83 8.88
N SER A 122 -12.76 7.98 8.95
CA SER A 122 -12.55 7.16 10.14
C SER A 122 -11.07 7.29 10.44
N GLY A 123 -10.71 7.69 11.66
CA GLY A 123 -9.35 7.94 12.18
C GLY A 123 -8.35 6.77 12.11
N LYS A 124 -8.61 5.80 11.24
CA LYS A 124 -7.71 4.74 10.79
C LYS A 124 -7.09 5.17 9.46
N SER A 125 -6.03 5.97 9.56
CA SER A 125 -4.99 6.19 8.54
C SER A 125 -5.39 5.88 7.08
N SER A 126 -5.57 6.91 6.24
CA SER A 126 -5.67 6.74 4.78
C SER A 126 -4.42 6.09 4.15
N THR A 127 -3.37 5.81 4.95
CA THR A 127 -2.25 4.94 4.62
C THR A 127 -2.55 3.44 4.69
N GLN A 128 -3.82 3.04 4.74
CA GLN A 128 -4.20 1.63 4.62
C GLN A 128 -3.81 1.13 3.22
N SER A 129 -2.65 0.48 3.16
CA SER A 129 -2.14 -0.24 1.99
C SER A 129 -3.29 -0.90 1.23
N TRP A 130 -3.55 -0.46 -0.01
CA TRP A 130 -4.56 -1.01 -0.93
C TRP A 130 -4.52 -2.55 -0.97
N HIS A 131 -3.35 -3.16 -0.69
CA HIS A 131 -3.19 -4.61 -0.57
C HIS A 131 -3.98 -5.28 0.55
N LYS A 132 -4.37 -4.57 1.62
CA LYS A 132 -5.14 -5.13 2.73
C LYS A 132 -6.65 -4.96 2.53
N SER A 133 -7.08 -3.86 1.91
CA SER A 133 -8.51 -3.60 1.62
C SER A 133 -9.06 -4.49 0.50
N LEU A 134 -8.22 -4.91 -0.46
CA LEU A 134 -8.65 -5.62 -1.68
C LEU A 134 -8.44 -7.15 -1.65
N ARG A 135 -8.01 -7.74 -0.52
CA ARG A 135 -7.68 -9.18 -0.44
C ARG A 135 -8.71 -9.94 0.40
N HIS A 136 -9.76 -10.45 -0.25
CA HIS A 136 -10.57 -11.53 0.31
C HIS A 136 -9.88 -12.89 0.08
N PRO A 137 -9.56 -13.66 1.13
CA PRO A 137 -8.89 -14.96 1.01
C PRO A 137 -9.69 -16.07 0.30
N ARG A 138 -10.97 -15.85 -0.04
CA ARG A 138 -11.91 -16.89 -0.50
C ARG A 138 -12.53 -16.63 -1.88
N ARG A 139 -11.75 -16.09 -2.83
CA ARG A 139 -12.23 -15.69 -4.17
C ARG A 139 -13.07 -16.75 -4.90
N LYS A 140 -12.67 -18.03 -4.84
CA LYS A 140 -13.38 -19.14 -5.51
C LYS A 140 -14.69 -19.53 -4.82
N ALA A 141 -14.76 -19.46 -3.49
CA ALA A 141 -16.00 -19.77 -2.76
C ALA A 141 -17.04 -18.64 -2.92
N LEU A 142 -16.55 -17.39 -3.01
CA LEU A 142 -17.38 -16.21 -3.15
C LEU A 142 -17.91 -16.01 -4.59
N SER A 143 -17.17 -16.44 -5.62
CA SER A 143 -17.66 -16.43 -7.00
C SER A 143 -18.85 -17.36 -7.22
N ASN A 144 -18.97 -18.45 -6.45
CA ASN A 144 -20.10 -19.37 -6.57
C ASN A 144 -21.43 -18.72 -6.13
N LEU A 145 -21.39 -17.66 -5.32
CA LEU A 145 -22.59 -16.91 -4.93
C LEU A 145 -23.25 -16.24 -6.15
N ALA A 146 -22.47 -15.93 -7.20
CA ALA A 146 -22.99 -15.42 -8.48
C ALA A 146 -23.85 -16.43 -9.25
N LEU A 147 -23.82 -17.71 -8.86
CA LEU A 147 -24.61 -18.78 -9.47
C LEU A 147 -25.97 -18.97 -8.79
N ILE A 148 -26.18 -18.39 -7.60
CA ILE A 148 -27.39 -18.61 -6.80
C ILE A 148 -28.57 -17.85 -7.39
N LEU A 149 -28.41 -16.56 -7.70
CA LEU A 149 -29.46 -15.71 -8.27
C LEU A 149 -28.92 -14.78 -9.37
N PRO A 150 -29.75 -14.38 -10.35
CA PRO A 150 -29.37 -13.37 -11.35
C PRO A 150 -28.97 -12.02 -10.74
N VAL A 151 -29.71 -11.56 -9.72
CA VAL A 151 -29.38 -10.31 -8.99
C VAL A 151 -28.02 -10.43 -8.30
N TRP A 152 -27.76 -11.59 -7.67
CA TRP A 152 -26.47 -11.87 -7.03
C TRP A 152 -25.35 -11.96 -8.04
N ARG A 153 -25.60 -12.44 -9.27
CA ARG A 153 -24.58 -12.45 -10.32
C ARG A 153 -24.05 -11.06 -10.59
N ILE A 154 -24.93 -10.08 -10.76
CA ILE A 154 -24.55 -8.68 -11.02
C ILE A 154 -23.81 -8.13 -9.80
N LEU A 155 -24.37 -8.24 -8.60
CA LEU A 155 -23.78 -7.70 -7.37
C LEU A 155 -22.43 -8.33 -7.01
N VAL A 156 -22.31 -9.66 -7.17
CA VAL A 156 -21.09 -10.41 -6.90
C VAL A 156 -20.03 -10.09 -7.95
N GLN A 157 -20.39 -10.05 -9.25
CA GLN A 157 -19.43 -9.64 -10.29
C GLN A 157 -18.96 -8.20 -10.08
N ASP A 158 -19.88 -7.29 -9.77
CA ASP A 158 -19.55 -5.90 -9.43
C ASP A 158 -18.55 -5.83 -8.28
N ARG A 159 -18.80 -6.56 -7.20
CA ARG A 159 -17.90 -6.58 -6.03
C ARG A 159 -16.57 -7.27 -6.31
N ILE A 160 -16.59 -8.37 -7.04
CA ILE A 160 -15.39 -9.12 -7.40
C ILE A 160 -14.50 -8.25 -8.28
N TYR A 161 -15.01 -7.66 -9.36
CA TYR A 161 -14.20 -6.92 -10.33
C TYR A 161 -13.96 -5.43 -9.99
N ARG A 162 -14.79 -4.78 -9.14
CA ARG A 162 -14.53 -3.41 -8.63
C ARG A 162 -13.61 -3.39 -7.41
N HIS A 163 -13.84 -4.28 -6.44
CA HIS A 163 -13.25 -4.17 -5.09
C HIS A 163 -12.32 -5.34 -4.70
N THR A 164 -12.37 -6.48 -5.38
CA THR A 164 -11.63 -7.68 -4.91
C THR A 164 -10.60 -8.22 -5.92
N VAL A 165 -10.80 -7.95 -7.20
CA VAL A 165 -10.01 -8.45 -8.32
C VAL A 165 -9.47 -7.26 -9.08
N THR A 166 -8.37 -6.73 -8.54
CA THR A 166 -7.35 -6.11 -9.38
C THR A 166 -7.01 -7.11 -10.50
N VAL A 167 -7.23 -6.72 -11.75
CA VAL A 167 -6.77 -7.50 -12.90
C VAL A 167 -5.26 -7.36 -12.94
N LYS A 168 -4.56 -8.42 -12.54
CA LYS A 168 -3.10 -8.48 -12.52
C LYS A 168 -2.63 -9.10 -13.82
N LEU A 169 -1.98 -8.30 -14.66
CA LEU A 169 -1.41 -8.73 -15.92
C LEU A 169 0.11 -8.76 -15.81
N LYS A 170 0.71 -9.71 -16.50
CA LYS A 170 2.13 -9.66 -16.77
C LYS A 170 2.35 -8.78 -18.00
N GLY A 171 3.25 -7.81 -17.90
CA GLY A 171 3.54 -6.81 -18.92
C GLY A 171 4.35 -7.35 -20.11
N THR A 172 3.97 -8.50 -20.64
CA THR A 172 4.55 -9.14 -21.84
C THR A 172 3.50 -9.14 -22.95
N ALA A 173 3.93 -9.00 -24.21
CA ALA A 173 3.02 -8.90 -25.35
C ALA A 173 1.99 -10.05 -25.41
N ASP A 174 2.44 -11.29 -25.16
CA ASP A 174 1.60 -12.49 -25.20
C ASP A 174 0.45 -12.45 -24.16
N GLU A 175 0.75 -11.96 -22.96
CA GLU A 175 -0.20 -11.89 -21.85
C GLU A 175 -1.21 -10.76 -22.03
N LEU A 176 -0.79 -9.64 -22.64
CA LEU A 176 -1.72 -8.60 -23.05
C LEU A 176 -2.68 -9.14 -24.12
N GLU A 177 -2.19 -9.85 -25.13
CA GLU A 177 -3.05 -10.42 -26.18
C GLU A 177 -3.97 -11.52 -25.64
N GLU A 178 -3.49 -12.38 -24.73
CA GLU A 178 -4.34 -13.36 -24.05
C GLU A 178 -5.44 -12.70 -23.23
N SER A 179 -5.09 -11.66 -22.46
CA SER A 179 -6.06 -10.85 -21.73
C SER A 179 -7.11 -10.26 -22.68
N ALA A 180 -6.67 -9.67 -23.80
CA ALA A 180 -7.57 -9.07 -24.77
C ALA A 180 -8.52 -10.13 -25.36
N ARG A 181 -8.01 -11.30 -25.74
CA ARG A 181 -8.82 -12.42 -26.24
C ARG A 181 -9.87 -12.87 -25.22
N TRP A 182 -9.50 -12.97 -23.94
CA TRP A 182 -10.43 -13.38 -22.88
C TRP A 182 -11.57 -12.38 -22.68
N PHE A 183 -11.27 -11.08 -22.63
CA PHE A 183 -12.29 -10.03 -22.46
C PHE A 183 -13.12 -9.80 -23.72
N ARG A 184 -12.57 -10.05 -24.92
CA ARG A 184 -13.37 -10.11 -26.17
C ARG A 184 -14.38 -11.26 -26.13
N ALA A 185 -14.02 -12.41 -25.55
CA ALA A 185 -14.95 -13.53 -25.35
C ALA A 185 -15.97 -13.28 -24.21
N HIS A 186 -15.65 -12.39 -23.27
CA HIS A 186 -16.48 -12.07 -22.10
C HIS A 186 -16.71 -10.56 -21.95
N PRO A 187 -17.33 -9.88 -22.93
CA PRO A 187 -17.40 -8.42 -22.98
C PRO A 187 -18.18 -7.81 -21.81
N HIS A 188 -19.14 -8.56 -21.25
CA HIS A 188 -19.93 -8.14 -20.09
C HIS A 188 -19.10 -7.92 -18.81
N LEU A 189 -17.88 -8.46 -18.73
CA LEU A 189 -17.02 -8.34 -17.55
C LEU A 189 -16.12 -7.11 -17.57
N ALA A 190 -15.78 -6.60 -18.75
CA ALA A 190 -14.87 -5.45 -18.90
C ALA A 190 -15.35 -4.17 -18.18
N PRO A 191 -16.65 -3.79 -18.21
CA PRO A 191 -17.13 -2.58 -17.52
C PRO A 191 -16.97 -2.59 -16.00
N TYR A 192 -16.84 -3.76 -15.39
CA TYR A 192 -16.67 -3.90 -13.94
C TYR A 192 -15.22 -3.72 -13.48
N VAL A 193 -14.24 -3.79 -14.39
CA VAL A 193 -12.82 -3.66 -14.06
C VAL A 193 -12.50 -2.19 -13.77
N ARG A 194 -12.24 -1.88 -12.51
CA ARG A 194 -11.85 -0.52 -12.07
C ARG A 194 -10.36 -0.37 -11.77
N HIS A 195 -9.66 -1.47 -11.50
CA HIS A 195 -8.25 -1.49 -11.15
C HIS A 195 -7.46 -2.47 -12.00
N VAL A 196 -6.51 -1.93 -12.76
CA VAL A 196 -5.56 -2.71 -13.57
C VAL A 196 -4.17 -2.60 -12.97
N GLU A 197 -3.50 -3.73 -12.76
CA GLU A 197 -2.12 -3.80 -12.29
C GLU A 197 -1.28 -4.58 -13.29
N ILE A 198 -0.29 -3.92 -13.88
CA ILE A 198 0.61 -4.52 -14.87
C ILE A 198 1.99 -4.67 -14.23
N TRP A 199 2.42 -5.91 -14.04
CA TRP A 199 3.73 -6.26 -13.52
C TRP A 199 4.70 -6.58 -14.64
N ILE A 200 5.81 -5.86 -14.72
CA ILE A 200 6.75 -5.92 -15.83
C ILE A 200 7.96 -6.73 -15.39
N PRO A 201 8.13 -7.97 -15.91
CA PRO A 201 9.22 -8.85 -15.50
C PRO A 201 10.57 -8.29 -15.91
N VAL A 202 11.55 -8.39 -15.00
CA VAL A 202 12.97 -8.14 -15.34
C VAL A 202 13.68 -9.43 -15.73
N TRP A 203 13.32 -10.54 -15.11
CA TRP A 203 13.86 -11.86 -15.39
C TRP A 203 12.92 -12.64 -16.32
N GLY A 204 13.50 -13.21 -17.38
CA GLY A 204 12.85 -14.12 -18.31
C GLY A 204 12.93 -15.57 -17.83
N GLN A 205 12.81 -16.50 -18.79
CA GLN A 205 12.89 -17.93 -18.49
C GLN A 205 14.28 -18.31 -17.92
N ARG A 206 14.32 -19.37 -17.10
CA ARG A 206 15.60 -19.95 -16.66
C ARG A 206 16.39 -20.34 -17.90
N ALA A 207 17.67 -19.98 -17.92
CA ALA A 207 18.58 -20.50 -18.93
C ALA A 207 18.58 -22.03 -18.80
N ILE A 208 17.99 -22.73 -19.77
CA ILE A 208 18.13 -24.17 -19.86
C ILE A 208 19.61 -24.39 -20.12
N ARG A 209 20.30 -24.97 -19.15
CA ARG A 209 21.70 -25.34 -19.27
C ARG A 209 21.75 -26.45 -20.32
N ASN A 210 21.81 -26.09 -21.59
CA ASN A 210 22.16 -27.03 -22.64
C ASN A 210 23.59 -27.45 -22.33
N THR A 211 23.76 -28.65 -21.76
CA THR A 211 25.00 -29.41 -21.77
C THR A 211 25.30 -29.78 -23.22
N SER A 212 25.61 -28.78 -24.03
CA SER A 212 26.22 -28.98 -25.33
C SER A 212 27.65 -29.44 -25.08
N ARG A 213 27.91 -30.64 -25.58
CA ARG A 213 29.19 -31.34 -25.63
C ARG A 213 30.37 -30.40 -25.72
N GLN A 214 31.31 -30.59 -24.81
CA GLN A 214 32.63 -30.00 -24.91
C GLN A 214 33.27 -30.39 -26.23
N LEU A 215 33.62 -29.38 -27.03
CA LEU A 215 34.65 -29.51 -28.05
C LEU A 215 35.96 -28.96 -27.45
N PRO A 216 37.12 -29.62 -27.62
CA PRO A 216 38.33 -29.27 -26.88
C PRO A 216 38.89 -27.92 -27.32
N ARG A 217 39.12 -27.10 -26.31
CA ARG A 217 39.85 -25.83 -26.31
C ARG A 217 41.25 -26.03 -26.91
N ARG A 218 41.68 -25.18 -27.84
CA ARG A 218 43.10 -24.91 -28.12
C ARG A 218 43.45 -23.48 -27.74
N SER A 219 44.66 -23.42 -27.19
CA SER A 219 45.42 -22.37 -26.50
C SER A 219 45.62 -21.02 -27.20
N ASN A 220 45.93 -20.04 -26.34
CA ASN A 220 46.68 -18.78 -26.51
C ASN A 220 45.96 -17.67 -27.30
N ASP A 221 45.98 -16.40 -26.91
CA ASP A 221 47.16 -15.62 -26.52
C ASP A 221 46.84 -14.42 -25.60
N GLU A 222 47.92 -13.88 -25.05
CA GLU A 222 48.02 -12.74 -24.14
C GLU A 222 47.54 -11.42 -24.77
N ASN A 223 46.84 -10.59 -23.98
CA ASN A 223 47.10 -9.15 -23.86
C ASN A 223 46.07 -8.53 -22.90
N ALA A 224 46.56 -8.23 -21.69
CA ALA A 224 45.93 -7.34 -20.74
C ALA A 224 46.28 -5.90 -21.12
N GLU A 225 45.27 -5.05 -21.33
CA GLU A 225 45.28 -3.58 -21.18
C GLU A 225 44.18 -2.98 -22.08
N LEU A 226 42.93 -2.92 -21.61
CA LEU A 226 41.96 -1.87 -22.01
C LEU A 226 40.65 -1.93 -21.18
N THR A 227 40.74 -2.11 -19.86
CA THR A 227 39.56 -2.37 -19.01
C THR A 227 38.91 -1.12 -18.39
N ASP A 228 39.11 0.07 -18.97
CA ASP A 228 38.58 1.32 -18.40
C ASP A 228 37.67 2.13 -19.34
N MET A 229 37.58 1.76 -20.63
CA MET A 229 36.65 2.39 -21.59
C MET A 229 35.34 1.61 -21.81
N ALA A 230 35.30 0.32 -21.49
CA ALA A 230 34.11 -0.53 -21.67
C ALA A 230 33.01 -0.28 -20.61
N ALA A 231 33.37 0.27 -19.44
CA ALA A 231 32.42 0.56 -18.38
C ALA A 231 31.51 1.77 -18.69
N LEU A 232 31.97 2.70 -19.54
CA LEU A 232 31.21 3.87 -19.99
C LEU A 232 30.30 3.56 -21.20
N GLN A 233 30.70 2.63 -22.07
CA GLN A 233 29.85 2.16 -23.19
C GLN A 233 28.72 1.22 -22.72
N ALA A 234 28.90 0.48 -21.62
CA ALA A 234 27.86 -0.37 -21.04
C ALA A 234 26.64 0.39 -20.51
N THR A 235 26.72 1.73 -20.37
CA THR A 235 25.58 2.58 -20.01
C THR A 235 24.78 3.10 -21.21
N MET A 236 25.23 2.87 -22.45
CA MET A 236 24.53 3.29 -23.68
C MET A 236 24.31 2.19 -24.73
N ALA A 237 24.80 0.98 -24.52
CA ALA A 237 24.61 -0.14 -25.44
C ALA A 237 23.22 -0.78 -25.31
N TRP A 238 22.28 -0.34 -26.15
CA TRP A 238 21.20 -1.21 -26.62
C TRP A 238 21.79 -2.15 -27.68
N GLU A 239 22.44 -3.23 -27.26
CA GLU A 239 22.94 -4.22 -28.22
C GLU A 239 21.99 -5.41 -28.35
N ASP A 240 21.46 -5.52 -29.57
CA ASP A 240 21.33 -6.72 -30.41
C ASP A 240 21.03 -8.07 -29.72
N PRO A 241 19.94 -8.79 -30.09
CA PRO A 241 19.67 -10.15 -29.63
C PRO A 241 20.78 -11.18 -29.91
N HIS A 242 21.84 -10.82 -30.65
CA HIS A 242 22.90 -11.74 -31.06
C HIS A 242 24.29 -11.53 -30.42
N SER A 243 24.50 -10.53 -29.55
CA SER A 243 25.75 -10.45 -28.79
C SER A 243 25.61 -11.16 -27.44
N ASN A 244 26.19 -12.35 -27.34
CA ASN A 244 26.39 -13.07 -26.07
C ASN A 244 27.58 -12.46 -25.31
N PRO A 245 27.40 -11.77 -24.17
CA PRO A 245 28.44 -11.77 -23.16
C PRO A 245 28.26 -13.06 -22.36
N MET A 246 29.29 -13.91 -22.42
CA MET A 246 29.49 -15.09 -21.60
C MET A 246 29.48 -14.71 -20.10
N ALA A 247 28.29 -14.50 -19.56
CA ALA A 247 28.06 -14.17 -18.16
C ALA A 247 27.09 -15.19 -17.57
N ASP A 248 27.56 -15.86 -16.53
CA ASP A 248 27.02 -17.03 -15.85
C ASP A 248 25.72 -16.71 -15.06
N TYR A 249 24.70 -16.20 -15.75
CA TYR A 249 23.40 -15.87 -15.15
C TYR A 249 22.44 -17.05 -15.26
N LYS A 250 21.87 -17.49 -14.12
CA LYS A 250 20.85 -18.57 -14.05
C LYS A 250 19.51 -18.23 -14.73
N TYR A 251 19.32 -16.98 -15.19
CA TYR A 251 18.10 -16.47 -15.81
C TYR A 251 18.47 -15.52 -16.96
N HIS A 252 17.77 -15.59 -18.08
CA HIS A 252 17.86 -14.57 -19.13
C HIS A 252 17.07 -13.31 -18.71
N TYR A 253 17.37 -12.15 -19.29
CA TYR A 253 16.47 -10.99 -19.19
C TYR A 253 15.18 -11.30 -19.95
N ALA A 254 14.04 -10.74 -19.51
CA ALA A 254 12.78 -10.89 -20.23
C ALA A 254 12.87 -10.18 -21.59
N SER A 255 12.89 -10.94 -22.69
CA SER A 255 13.05 -10.44 -24.07
C SER A 255 11.76 -9.96 -24.74
N HIS A 256 10.59 -10.30 -24.17
CA HIS A 256 9.27 -10.03 -24.76
C HIS A 256 8.38 -9.11 -23.90
N ASN A 257 9.00 -8.17 -23.19
CA ASN A 257 8.24 -7.16 -22.45
C ASN A 257 7.50 -6.25 -23.43
N ALA A 258 6.23 -5.98 -23.12
CA ALA A 258 5.46 -4.98 -23.83
C ALA A 258 6.03 -3.58 -23.56
N THR A 259 5.81 -2.65 -24.49
CA THR A 259 6.11 -1.22 -24.29
C THR A 259 5.04 -0.57 -23.41
N LEU A 260 5.32 0.60 -22.83
CA LEU A 260 4.29 1.37 -22.14
C LEU A 260 3.16 1.78 -23.09
N GLU A 261 3.47 2.10 -24.35
CA GLU A 261 2.48 2.38 -25.38
C GLU A 261 1.49 1.21 -25.56
N GLU A 262 1.99 -0.02 -25.69
CA GLU A 262 1.16 -1.22 -25.82
C GLU A 262 0.31 -1.46 -24.56
N MET A 263 0.88 -1.24 -23.38
CA MET A 263 0.15 -1.36 -22.11
C MET A 263 -0.98 -0.34 -21.99
N PHE A 264 -0.73 0.92 -22.34
CA PHE A 264 -1.73 1.98 -22.31
C PHE A 264 -2.82 1.74 -23.37
N LEU A 265 -2.45 1.28 -24.56
CA LEU A 265 -3.40 0.91 -25.61
C LEU A 265 -4.30 -0.25 -25.16
N HIS A 266 -3.72 -1.25 -24.50
CA HIS A 266 -4.47 -2.37 -23.95
C HIS A 266 -5.49 -1.92 -22.90
N VAL A 267 -5.09 -1.06 -21.96
CA VAL A 267 -6.02 -0.51 -20.96
C VAL A 267 -7.12 0.31 -21.62
N GLN A 268 -6.78 1.15 -22.59
CA GLN A 268 -7.74 1.99 -23.31
C GLN A 268 -8.81 1.16 -24.03
N THR A 269 -8.39 0.08 -24.69
CA THR A 269 -9.27 -0.73 -25.55
C THR A 269 -10.04 -1.81 -24.80
N VAL A 270 -9.41 -2.44 -23.80
CA VAL A 270 -9.98 -3.59 -23.08
C VAL A 270 -10.63 -3.18 -21.76
N PHE A 271 -10.13 -2.12 -21.11
CA PHE A 271 -10.60 -1.66 -19.79
C PHE A 271 -10.94 -0.16 -19.76
N PRO A 272 -11.86 0.32 -20.62
CA PRO A 272 -12.20 1.74 -20.68
C PRO A 272 -12.76 2.28 -19.35
N GLY A 273 -13.37 1.41 -18.52
CA GLY A 273 -13.88 1.78 -17.20
C GLY A 273 -12.83 1.86 -16.08
N ALA A 274 -11.54 1.62 -16.37
CA ALA A 274 -10.49 1.62 -15.37
C ALA A 274 -10.29 3.01 -14.74
N ARG A 275 -10.26 3.06 -13.40
CA ARG A 275 -9.99 4.28 -12.61
C ARG A 275 -8.65 4.27 -11.91
N ILE A 276 -8.08 3.09 -11.71
CA ILE A 276 -6.80 2.89 -11.03
C ILE A 276 -5.87 2.12 -11.96
N LEU A 277 -4.70 2.68 -12.23
CA LEU A 277 -3.63 2.03 -12.97
C LEU A 277 -2.42 1.84 -12.07
N THR A 278 -1.95 0.60 -11.95
CA THR A 278 -0.70 0.26 -11.24
C THR A 278 0.30 -0.31 -12.23
N LEU A 279 1.49 0.29 -12.30
CA LEU A 279 2.64 -0.24 -13.03
C LEU A 279 3.69 -0.67 -12.03
N GLU A 280 4.12 -1.93 -12.09
CA GLU A 280 5.15 -2.49 -11.22
C GLU A 280 6.35 -2.94 -12.04
N GLY A 281 7.46 -2.21 -11.94
CA GLY A 281 8.74 -2.61 -12.48
C GLY A 281 9.41 -3.65 -11.58
N GLY A 282 9.82 -4.78 -12.16
CA GLY A 282 10.55 -5.81 -11.40
C GLY A 282 11.86 -5.30 -10.79
N HIS A 283 12.30 -5.90 -9.68
CA HIS A 283 13.51 -5.49 -8.98
C HIS A 283 14.71 -6.37 -9.35
N CYS A 284 15.83 -5.76 -9.75
CA CYS A 284 17.14 -6.40 -9.81
C CYS A 284 18.27 -5.41 -9.51
N LYS A 285 19.54 -5.84 -9.52
CA LYS A 285 20.70 -4.97 -9.22
C LYS A 285 20.86 -3.81 -10.22
N LYS A 286 20.61 -4.06 -11.51
CA LYS A 286 20.66 -3.08 -12.60
C LYS A 286 19.44 -3.28 -13.51
N PRO A 287 18.24 -2.85 -13.10
CA PRO A 287 17.05 -3.15 -13.86
C PRO A 287 17.05 -2.34 -15.17
N PRO A 288 16.67 -2.95 -16.30
CA PRO A 288 16.49 -2.23 -17.54
C PRO A 288 15.31 -1.25 -17.39
N MET A 289 15.35 -0.17 -18.15
CA MET A 289 14.18 0.72 -18.26
C MET A 289 13.12 0.03 -19.11
N VAL A 290 11.87 0.15 -18.71
CA VAL A 290 10.73 -0.26 -19.53
C VAL A 290 10.73 0.61 -20.78
N ARG A 291 10.58 -0.01 -21.95
CA ARG A 291 10.52 0.72 -23.21
C ARG A 291 9.24 1.55 -23.24
N HIS A 292 9.35 2.85 -23.48
CA HIS A 292 8.17 3.72 -23.58
C HIS A 292 7.44 3.46 -24.90
N PHE A 293 8.18 3.48 -26.01
CA PHE A 293 7.66 3.26 -27.36
C PHE A 293 8.49 2.22 -28.11
N ARG A 294 7.97 1.68 -29.22
CA ARG A 294 8.74 0.78 -30.09
C ARG A 294 9.85 1.52 -30.84
N THR A 295 9.57 2.74 -31.30
CA THR A 295 10.45 3.58 -32.12
C THR A 295 11.30 4.57 -31.30
N ASP A 296 10.84 4.95 -30.11
CA ASP A 296 11.62 5.67 -29.09
C ASP A 296 11.61 4.86 -27.78
N PRO A 297 12.47 3.83 -27.65
CA PRO A 297 12.49 2.97 -26.46
C PRO A 297 12.72 3.76 -25.17
N ALA A 298 13.49 4.85 -25.22
CA ALA A 298 13.79 5.66 -24.06
C ALA A 298 12.71 6.71 -23.76
N GLY A 299 11.82 7.04 -24.69
CA GLY A 299 10.78 8.06 -24.47
C GLY A 299 11.33 9.47 -24.23
N ARG A 300 12.58 9.73 -24.62
CA ARG A 300 13.30 10.98 -24.34
C ARG A 300 13.08 12.05 -25.39
N THR A 301 12.67 11.67 -26.59
CA THR A 301 12.49 12.62 -27.70
C THR A 301 11.30 13.56 -27.47
N GLY A 302 10.30 13.10 -26.70
CA GLY A 302 9.05 13.84 -26.45
C GLY A 302 8.16 14.00 -27.68
N LEU A 303 8.51 13.37 -28.81
CA LEU A 303 7.75 13.44 -30.07
C LEU A 303 6.55 12.50 -30.07
N LEU A 304 6.67 11.36 -29.40
CA LEU A 304 5.63 10.34 -29.29
C LEU A 304 4.79 10.54 -28.02
N ARG A 305 3.52 10.13 -28.09
CA ARG A 305 2.56 10.24 -26.98
C ARG A 305 1.95 8.89 -26.69
N LEU A 306 1.77 8.59 -25.40
CA LEU A 306 1.05 7.40 -24.98
C LEU A 306 -0.45 7.57 -25.23
N PRO A 307 -1.20 6.48 -25.48
CA PRO A 307 -2.66 6.50 -25.54
C PRO A 307 -3.27 7.13 -24.28
N VAL A 308 -4.25 8.01 -24.46
CA VAL A 308 -4.86 8.74 -23.34
C VAL A 308 -5.86 7.87 -22.61
N LEU A 309 -5.75 7.82 -21.28
CA LEU A 309 -6.67 7.13 -20.37
C LEU A 309 -7.43 8.19 -19.54
N PRO A 310 -8.59 8.68 -20.02
CA PRO A 310 -9.27 9.83 -19.44
C PRO A 310 -9.91 9.53 -18.08
N ASP A 311 -10.27 8.28 -17.78
CA ASP A 311 -11.00 7.93 -16.55
C ASP A 311 -10.09 7.51 -15.39
N VAL A 312 -8.78 7.38 -15.63
CA VAL A 312 -7.81 7.01 -14.60
C VAL A 312 -7.56 8.18 -13.66
N GLN A 313 -7.92 8.00 -12.39
CA GLN A 313 -7.81 9.00 -11.32
C GLN A 313 -6.66 8.70 -10.35
N THR A 314 -6.30 7.42 -10.18
CA THR A 314 -5.22 7.00 -9.30
C THR A 314 -4.15 6.27 -10.10
N PHE A 315 -2.91 6.75 -10.03
CA PHE A 315 -1.76 6.13 -10.69
C PHE A 315 -0.72 5.68 -9.67
N VAL A 316 -0.32 4.43 -9.74
CA VAL A 316 0.62 3.80 -8.81
C VAL A 316 1.82 3.27 -9.57
N MET A 317 3.01 3.79 -9.28
CA MET A 317 4.29 3.31 -9.78
C MET A 317 5.09 2.61 -8.68
N ARG A 318 5.31 1.31 -8.84
CA ARG A 318 6.21 0.53 -7.98
C ARG A 318 7.46 0.16 -8.74
N GLY A 319 8.61 0.29 -8.09
CA GLY A 319 9.88 0.15 -8.80
C GLY A 319 10.03 1.26 -9.85
N ALA A 320 9.71 2.50 -9.45
CA ALA A 320 9.63 3.67 -10.34
C ALA A 320 10.89 3.87 -11.18
N TRP A 321 12.06 3.46 -10.69
CA TRP A 321 13.34 3.50 -11.43
C TRP A 321 13.32 2.76 -12.79
N ASN A 322 12.46 1.75 -12.93
CA ASN A 322 12.31 1.04 -14.21
C ASN A 322 11.38 1.79 -15.18
N ILE A 323 10.50 2.65 -14.66
CA ILE A 323 9.43 3.29 -15.44
C ILE A 323 9.81 4.73 -15.79
N MET A 324 10.41 5.46 -14.84
CA MET A 324 10.66 6.89 -14.89
C MET A 324 12.02 7.21 -14.26
N ARG A 325 12.93 7.77 -15.08
CA ARG A 325 14.29 8.18 -14.67
C ARG A 325 14.58 9.67 -14.84
N ASP A 326 13.66 10.41 -15.46
CA ASP A 326 13.79 11.84 -15.72
C ASP A 326 12.41 12.51 -15.78
N GLN A 327 12.41 13.83 -15.86
CA GLN A 327 11.19 14.65 -15.95
C GLN A 327 10.40 14.44 -17.25
N GLN A 328 11.07 14.06 -18.33
CA GLN A 328 10.42 13.87 -19.63
C GLN A 328 9.51 12.65 -19.57
N HIS A 329 9.97 11.55 -18.96
CA HIS A 329 9.14 10.36 -18.72
C HIS A 329 7.86 10.69 -17.92
N TRP A 330 7.96 11.52 -16.87
CA TRP A 330 6.79 11.98 -16.13
C TRP A 330 5.84 12.79 -17.02
N THR A 331 6.38 13.65 -17.87
CA THR A 331 5.59 14.49 -18.78
C THR A 331 4.80 13.63 -19.75
N THR A 332 5.44 12.61 -20.35
CA THR A 332 4.78 11.63 -21.21
C THR A 332 3.65 10.86 -20.49
N LEU A 333 3.90 10.40 -19.25
CA LEU A 333 2.91 9.67 -18.45
C LEU A 333 1.74 10.57 -18.01
N SER A 334 2.03 11.77 -17.50
CA SER A 334 1.02 12.72 -17.01
C SER A 334 0.12 13.25 -18.13
N GLN A 335 0.65 13.44 -19.35
CA GLN A 335 -0.15 13.80 -20.52
C GLN A 335 -1.16 12.71 -20.92
N ALA A 336 -0.82 11.44 -20.72
CA ALA A 336 -1.71 10.32 -20.98
C ALA A 336 -2.72 10.08 -19.85
N LEU A 337 -2.55 10.72 -18.70
CA LEU A 337 -3.39 10.57 -17.50
C LEU A 337 -3.96 11.94 -17.06
N PRO A 338 -4.79 12.60 -17.88
CA PRO A 338 -5.23 13.97 -17.65
C PRO A 338 -6.10 14.15 -16.39
N SER A 339 -6.80 13.10 -15.95
CA SER A 339 -7.72 13.14 -14.81
C SER A 339 -7.09 12.67 -13.50
N ILE A 340 -5.77 12.51 -13.46
CA ILE A 340 -5.06 12.02 -12.27
C ILE A 340 -5.25 12.99 -11.09
N ARG A 341 -5.75 12.44 -9.97
CA ARG A 341 -5.91 13.12 -8.69
C ARG A 341 -5.00 12.56 -7.61
N GLU A 342 -4.65 11.28 -7.72
CA GLU A 342 -3.82 10.57 -6.76
C GLU A 342 -2.62 9.92 -7.44
N TRP A 343 -1.43 10.19 -6.91
CA TRP A 343 -0.18 9.67 -7.46
C TRP A 343 0.67 8.99 -6.38
N HIS A 344 1.03 7.73 -6.62
CA HIS A 344 1.93 6.95 -5.78
C HIS A 344 3.20 6.62 -6.56
N CYS A 345 4.35 6.89 -5.99
CA CYS A 345 5.65 6.66 -6.59
C CYS A 345 6.61 6.04 -5.57
N SER A 346 7.13 4.85 -5.85
CA SER A 346 8.08 4.17 -4.97
C SER A 346 9.34 3.73 -5.69
N TYR A 347 10.47 4.27 -5.25
CA TYR A 347 11.81 3.84 -5.60
C TYR A 347 12.27 2.77 -4.59
N ALA A 348 12.75 1.64 -5.10
CA ALA A 348 13.22 0.54 -4.26
C ALA A 348 14.56 0.86 -3.56
N LYS A 349 15.37 1.73 -4.16
CA LYS A 349 16.68 2.15 -3.65
C LYS A 349 16.85 3.66 -3.87
N PRO A 350 17.59 4.35 -2.97
CA PRO A 350 17.95 5.74 -3.18
C PRO A 350 18.75 5.90 -4.48
N LYS A 351 18.36 6.89 -5.29
CA LYS A 351 19.02 7.30 -6.53
C LYS A 351 18.97 8.81 -6.67
N ILE A 352 20.11 9.46 -6.91
CA ILE A 352 20.18 10.93 -7.01
C ILE A 352 19.34 11.45 -8.17
N GLU A 353 19.34 10.72 -9.29
CA GLU A 353 18.54 11.04 -10.47
C GLU A 353 17.03 10.90 -10.16
N GLY A 354 16.67 10.00 -9.24
CA GLY A 354 15.31 9.90 -8.70
C GLY A 354 14.93 11.14 -7.90
N TYR A 355 15.83 11.64 -7.05
CA TYR A 355 15.64 12.90 -6.32
C TYR A 355 15.49 14.09 -7.27
N GLU A 356 16.34 14.21 -8.28
CA GLU A 356 16.28 15.27 -9.29
C GLU A 356 14.99 15.21 -10.11
N THR A 357 14.56 14.00 -10.49
CA THR A 357 13.29 13.78 -11.18
C THR A 357 12.12 14.25 -10.34
N ILE A 358 12.01 13.81 -9.07
CA ILE A 358 10.93 14.24 -8.18
C ILE A 358 10.99 15.77 -7.96
N ALA A 359 12.18 16.34 -7.78
CA ALA A 359 12.33 17.80 -7.66
C ALA A 359 11.88 18.54 -8.94
N GLY A 360 12.12 17.97 -10.11
CA GLY A 360 11.57 18.46 -11.38
C GLY A 360 10.04 18.46 -11.40
N ILE A 361 9.44 17.36 -10.93
CA ILE A 361 7.98 17.17 -10.94
C ILE A 361 7.31 18.13 -9.98
N LEU A 362 7.83 18.27 -8.75
CA LEU A 362 7.23 19.13 -7.72
C LEU A 362 7.26 20.61 -8.11
N ARG A 363 8.28 21.08 -8.83
CA ARG A 363 8.32 22.46 -9.37
C ARG A 363 7.16 22.76 -10.32
N ARG A 364 6.65 21.74 -11.02
CA ARG A 364 5.57 21.86 -12.01
C ARG A 364 4.51 20.80 -11.75
N LEU A 365 4.05 20.72 -10.51
CA LEU A 365 3.06 19.73 -10.13
C LEU A 365 1.71 20.05 -10.82
N PRO A 366 1.12 19.09 -11.55
CA PRO A 366 -0.21 19.25 -12.15
C PRO A 366 -1.24 19.70 -11.11
N PRO A 367 -2.09 20.70 -11.43
CA PRO A 367 -3.07 21.22 -10.47
C PRO A 367 -4.20 20.26 -10.15
N SER A 368 -4.39 19.20 -10.95
CA SER A 368 -5.37 18.14 -10.70
C SER A 368 -4.96 17.20 -9.57
N LEU A 369 -3.66 17.12 -9.23
CA LEU A 369 -3.16 16.24 -8.17
C LEU A 369 -3.48 16.80 -6.79
N LEU A 370 -4.21 16.01 -6.02
CA LEU A 370 -4.65 16.32 -4.65
C LEU A 370 -3.99 15.40 -3.62
N HIS A 371 -3.60 14.19 -4.02
CA HIS A 371 -3.00 13.20 -3.12
C HIS A 371 -1.66 12.71 -3.69
N ILE A 372 -0.61 12.83 -2.89
CA ILE A 372 0.74 12.43 -3.29
C ILE A 372 1.32 11.46 -2.26
N ASN A 373 1.85 10.34 -2.74
CA ASN A 373 2.62 9.39 -1.96
C ASN A 373 3.95 9.10 -2.65
N ILE A 374 5.04 9.65 -2.12
CA ILE A 374 6.37 9.49 -2.70
C ILE A 374 7.28 8.76 -1.70
N SER A 375 7.90 7.68 -2.14
CA SER A 375 8.91 6.94 -1.39
C SER A 375 10.20 6.91 -2.19
N LEU A 376 11.20 7.69 -1.77
CA LEU A 376 12.51 7.75 -2.43
C LEU A 376 13.50 6.72 -1.88
N GLU A 377 13.21 6.16 -0.71
CA GLU A 377 14.10 5.25 0.00
C GLU A 377 13.31 4.03 0.49
N GLY A 378 13.95 2.85 0.42
CA GLY A 378 13.41 1.62 0.99
C GLY A 378 13.60 1.54 2.50
N PHE A 379 13.05 0.50 3.14
CA PHE A 379 13.14 0.37 4.61
C PHE A 379 14.50 -0.11 5.15
N TYR A 380 15.41 -0.59 4.29
CA TYR A 380 16.71 -1.14 4.69
C TYR A 380 17.81 -0.08 4.68
N ASN A 381 18.51 0.08 5.81
CA ASN A 381 19.52 1.12 6.05
C ASN A 381 20.97 0.70 5.72
N LYS A 382 21.19 -0.55 5.25
CA LYS A 382 22.55 -1.14 5.19
C LYS A 382 23.52 -0.52 4.16
N ASP A 383 23.07 0.34 3.24
CA ASP A 383 23.92 0.89 2.18
C ASP A 383 23.90 2.43 2.15
N ASN A 384 24.08 3.11 3.29
CA ASN A 384 24.22 4.58 3.32
C ASN A 384 25.62 5.08 2.90
N THR A 385 26.50 4.18 2.43
CA THR A 385 27.88 4.49 2.00
C THR A 385 27.97 5.26 0.67
N GLN A 386 26.83 5.56 0.02
CA GLN A 386 26.78 6.29 -1.25
C GLN A 386 26.42 7.78 -1.15
N ASN A 387 26.47 8.42 0.04
CA ASN A 387 26.43 9.89 0.14
C ASN A 387 27.81 10.55 -0.05
N ARG A 388 28.68 9.97 -0.86
CA ARG A 388 29.79 10.76 -1.40
C ARG A 388 29.22 11.65 -2.52
N TRP A 389 29.90 12.76 -2.77
CA TRP A 389 29.88 13.53 -4.02
C TRP A 389 28.94 14.74 -4.05
N LEU A 390 29.39 15.80 -3.37
CA LEU A 390 29.24 17.18 -3.82
C LEU A 390 30.13 17.36 -5.05
N GLY A 391 29.55 17.25 -6.24
CA GLY A 391 30.10 17.88 -7.44
C GLY A 391 29.64 19.34 -7.49
N ASP A 392 30.56 20.24 -7.78
CA ASP A 392 30.37 21.68 -7.89
C ASP A 392 29.54 22.05 -9.14
N GLY A 393 28.24 21.81 -9.08
CA GLY A 393 27.28 22.14 -10.12
C GLY A 393 25.90 22.37 -9.52
N VAL A 394 25.32 23.53 -9.83
CA VAL A 394 23.96 24.00 -9.51
C VAL A 394 23.24 23.14 -8.46
N ASN A 395 23.40 23.48 -7.18
CA ASN A 395 22.72 22.77 -6.08
C ASN A 395 21.23 22.63 -6.40
N PRO A 396 20.69 21.39 -6.59
CA PRO A 396 19.27 21.22 -6.82
C PRO A 396 18.50 21.79 -5.61
N PRO A 397 17.30 22.38 -5.83
CA PRO A 397 16.51 22.93 -4.76
C PRO A 397 16.21 21.86 -3.73
N HIS A 398 16.31 22.25 -2.48
CA HIS A 398 16.10 21.35 -1.35
C HIS A 398 14.69 20.74 -1.42
N LEU A 399 14.60 19.40 -1.46
CA LEU A 399 13.33 18.71 -1.70
C LEU A 399 12.25 19.07 -0.67
N CYS A 400 12.61 19.21 0.61
CA CYS A 400 11.65 19.61 1.65
C CYS A 400 11.04 20.99 1.37
N ARG A 401 11.79 21.91 0.76
CA ARG A 401 11.27 23.22 0.38
C ARG A 401 10.20 23.08 -0.71
N LEU A 402 10.48 22.30 -1.74
CA LEU A 402 9.50 22.02 -2.80
C LEU A 402 8.25 21.33 -2.25
N LEU A 403 8.42 20.36 -1.34
CA LEU A 403 7.30 19.71 -0.65
C LEU A 403 6.46 20.73 0.14
N GLY A 404 7.10 21.66 0.84
CA GLY A 404 6.42 22.74 1.56
C GLY A 404 5.66 23.71 0.66
N GLU A 405 6.20 24.01 -0.53
CA GLU A 405 5.53 24.87 -1.51
C GLU A 405 4.29 24.20 -2.15
N VAL A 406 4.29 22.86 -2.31
CA VAL A 406 3.13 22.13 -2.84
C VAL A 406 2.10 21.74 -1.78
N ALA A 407 2.54 21.50 -0.53
CA ALA A 407 1.70 20.95 0.54
C ALA A 407 0.36 21.70 0.73
N PRO A 408 0.29 23.05 0.71
CA PRO A 408 -0.97 23.76 0.90
C PRO A 408 -2.06 23.43 -0.13
N ARG A 409 -1.67 23.03 -1.34
CA ARG A 409 -2.59 22.74 -2.45
C ARG A 409 -3.13 21.30 -2.43
N LEU A 410 -2.46 20.42 -1.68
CA LEU A 410 -2.81 19.01 -1.58
C LEU A 410 -3.85 18.79 -0.49
N GLU A 411 -4.61 17.70 -0.62
CA GLU A 411 -5.47 17.17 0.44
C GLU A 411 -4.73 16.10 1.27
N SER A 412 -3.81 15.35 0.65
CA SER A 412 -2.99 14.35 1.34
C SER A 412 -1.54 14.34 0.84
N LEU A 413 -0.59 14.36 1.77
CA LEU A 413 0.83 14.23 1.51
C LEU A 413 1.44 13.09 2.32
N THR A 414 1.97 12.08 1.63
CA THR A 414 2.80 11.02 2.19
C THR A 414 4.19 11.06 1.58
N PHE A 415 5.22 11.08 2.42
CA PHE A 415 6.61 11.14 1.95
C PHE A 415 7.52 10.24 2.78
N THR A 416 8.36 9.44 2.11
CA THR A 416 9.41 8.62 2.73
C THR A 416 10.78 9.02 2.18
N GLY A 417 11.66 9.52 3.04
CA GLY A 417 13.02 9.95 2.68
C GLY A 417 13.63 10.94 3.68
N LYS A 418 14.51 11.81 3.21
CA LYS A 418 15.15 12.87 4.01
C LYS A 418 14.19 14.04 4.23
N VAL A 419 13.95 14.44 5.48
CA VAL A 419 12.98 15.49 5.86
C VAL A 419 13.54 16.41 6.94
N CYS A 420 13.39 17.72 6.80
CA CYS A 420 13.73 18.69 7.85
C CYS A 420 12.66 19.78 8.03
N ALA A 421 12.84 20.61 9.06
CA ALA A 421 11.95 21.72 9.41
C ALA A 421 11.67 22.69 8.24
N CYS A 422 12.60 22.82 7.27
CA CYS A 422 12.45 23.68 6.11
C CYS A 422 11.19 23.38 5.28
N LEU A 423 10.60 22.18 5.39
CA LEU A 423 9.29 21.90 4.79
C LEU A 423 8.23 22.89 5.26
N PHE A 424 8.07 23.02 6.57
CA PHE A 424 7.02 23.87 7.16
C PHE A 424 7.39 25.35 7.10
N GLU A 425 8.68 25.69 7.21
CA GLU A 425 9.16 27.07 6.99
C GLU A 425 8.86 27.55 5.55
N SER A 426 9.10 26.69 4.56
CA SER A 426 8.81 27.00 3.16
C SER A 426 7.31 27.09 2.91
N THR A 427 6.51 26.24 3.57
CA THR A 427 5.04 26.33 3.55
C THR A 427 4.58 27.69 4.06
N LYS A 428 5.11 28.14 5.20
CA LYS A 428 4.80 29.45 5.78
C LYS A 428 5.17 30.59 4.84
N SER A 429 6.39 30.56 4.29
CA SER A 429 6.84 31.57 3.32
C SER A 429 5.95 31.61 2.07
N PHE A 430 5.62 30.44 1.51
CA PHE A 430 4.75 30.33 0.34
C PHE A 430 3.35 30.91 0.60
N MET A 431 2.74 30.57 1.73
CA MET A 431 1.40 31.06 2.08
C MET A 431 1.35 32.55 2.40
N THR A 432 2.42 33.13 2.97
CA THR A 432 2.53 34.59 3.14
C THR A 432 2.51 35.34 1.81
N THR A 433 3.07 34.76 0.74
CA THR A 433 2.99 35.35 -0.61
C THR A 433 1.63 35.19 -1.28
N ARG A 434 0.74 34.34 -0.74
CA ARG A 434 -0.58 34.02 -1.28
C ARG A 434 -1.68 34.04 -0.21
N PRO A 435 -1.91 35.18 0.46
CA PRO A 435 -2.79 35.24 1.64
C PRO A 435 -4.27 34.97 1.33
N LYS A 436 -4.68 34.97 0.06
CA LYS A 436 -6.05 34.66 -0.37
C LYS A 436 -6.33 33.16 -0.51
N GLU A 437 -5.29 32.33 -0.58
CA GLU A 437 -5.44 30.87 -0.70
C GLU A 437 -5.51 30.26 0.70
N LYS A 438 -6.44 29.34 0.92
CA LYS A 438 -6.48 28.51 2.13
C LYS A 438 -5.83 27.17 1.85
N SER A 439 -5.12 26.63 2.83
CA SER A 439 -4.59 25.29 2.71
C SER A 439 -5.72 24.25 2.73
N LYS A 440 -5.60 23.23 1.87
CA LYS A 440 -6.53 22.10 1.78
C LYS A 440 -6.01 20.82 2.43
N LEU A 441 -4.85 20.88 3.09
CA LEU A 441 -4.15 19.69 3.57
C LEU A 441 -4.87 19.09 4.77
N LYS A 442 -5.38 17.86 4.61
CA LYS A 442 -6.12 17.11 5.64
C LYS A 442 -5.32 15.99 6.28
N SER A 443 -4.37 15.43 5.53
CA SER A 443 -3.56 14.29 5.96
C SER A 443 -2.08 14.47 5.61
N LEU A 444 -1.20 14.23 6.59
CA LEU A 444 0.26 14.27 6.45
C LEU A 444 0.89 13.02 7.09
N ASP A 445 1.63 12.21 6.31
CA ASP A 445 2.42 11.07 6.83
C ASP A 445 3.88 11.14 6.31
N LEU A 446 4.80 11.45 7.22
CA LEU A 446 6.22 11.57 6.95
C LEU A 446 6.96 10.39 7.57
N VAL A 447 7.55 9.55 6.72
CA VAL A 447 8.50 8.52 7.13
C VAL A 447 9.90 9.07 6.97
N VAL A 448 10.45 9.56 8.07
CA VAL A 448 11.77 10.18 8.12
C VAL A 448 12.81 9.07 8.11
N LYS A 449 13.71 9.12 7.13
CA LYS A 449 14.89 8.24 7.07
C LYS A 449 16.11 8.89 7.68
N THR A 450 16.28 10.19 7.43
CA THR A 450 17.23 11.04 8.13
C THR A 450 16.75 12.48 8.03
N CYS A 451 17.31 13.37 8.86
CA CYS A 451 17.02 14.79 8.79
C CYS A 451 18.02 15.49 7.86
N CYS A 452 17.55 16.43 7.05
CA CYS A 452 18.47 17.22 6.22
C CYS A 452 19.36 18.11 7.10
N ARG A 453 20.65 18.19 6.78
CA ARG A 453 21.59 19.06 7.51
C ARG A 453 21.53 20.51 7.01
N ASP A 454 21.65 21.44 7.94
CA ASP A 454 21.97 22.82 7.60
C ASP A 454 23.45 22.93 7.23
N LYS A 455 23.73 23.03 5.91
CA LYS A 455 25.09 23.20 5.39
C LYS A 455 25.76 24.47 5.92
N LYS A 456 25.01 25.46 6.41
CA LYS A 456 25.57 26.74 6.90
C LYS A 456 26.14 26.64 8.32
N LEU A 457 25.61 25.75 9.17
CA LEU A 457 25.99 25.65 10.58
C LEU A 457 27.14 24.66 10.84
N TYR A 458 27.35 23.69 9.95
CA TYR A 458 28.37 22.65 10.12
C TYR A 458 29.16 22.42 8.82
N PRO A 459 30.12 23.31 8.48
CA PRO A 459 30.96 23.17 7.30
C PRO A 459 32.04 22.06 7.40
N ALA A 460 32.16 21.37 8.55
CA ALA A 460 33.26 20.45 8.81
C ALA A 460 32.83 18.99 9.02
N LEU A 461 33.53 18.10 8.29
CA LEU A 461 33.61 16.63 8.40
C LEU A 461 32.36 15.82 7.99
N PRO A 462 32.19 15.53 6.70
CA PRO A 462 31.13 14.64 6.16
C PRO A 462 31.26 13.15 6.55
N PHE A 463 32.26 12.75 7.33
CA PHE A 463 32.64 11.36 7.51
C PHE A 463 32.08 10.66 8.76
N LEU A 464 31.68 11.38 9.81
CA LEU A 464 31.46 10.75 11.14
C LEU A 464 30.02 10.79 11.68
N ASP A 465 29.12 11.60 11.12
CA ASP A 465 27.84 11.90 11.77
C ASP A 465 26.59 11.56 10.92
N ASP A 466 26.76 10.78 9.84
CA ASP A 466 25.71 10.43 8.86
C ASP A 466 24.74 9.35 9.35
N PHE A 467 24.71 9.10 10.65
CA PHE A 467 23.93 8.04 11.27
C PHE A 467 22.64 8.60 11.86
N SER A 468 21.53 8.42 11.14
CA SER A 468 20.20 8.48 11.75
C SER A 468 20.06 7.30 12.71
N GLY A 469 19.62 7.54 13.95
CA GLY A 469 19.44 6.46 14.90
C GLY A 469 19.08 6.95 16.29
N ILE A 470 18.54 6.06 17.11
CA ILE A 470 18.10 6.38 18.48
C ILE A 470 19.25 6.73 19.44
N THR A 471 20.49 6.40 19.08
CA THR A 471 21.70 6.76 19.85
C THR A 471 22.35 8.06 19.38
N ASN A 472 21.93 8.61 18.22
CA ASN A 472 22.49 9.86 17.72
C ASN A 472 21.64 11.03 18.22
N LEU A 473 22.11 11.72 19.26
CA LEU A 473 21.42 12.88 19.82
C LEU A 473 21.25 14.01 18.79
N ASN A 474 22.18 14.23 17.86
CA ASN A 474 22.01 15.25 16.81
C ASN A 474 20.80 14.95 15.92
N PHE A 475 20.58 13.66 15.61
CA PHE A 475 19.39 13.22 14.89
C PHE A 475 18.10 13.44 15.70
N ILE A 476 18.12 13.12 17.01
CA ILE A 476 16.97 13.35 17.90
C ILE A 476 16.61 14.84 17.97
N HIS A 477 17.59 15.73 18.18
CA HIS A 477 17.33 17.18 18.18
C HIS A 477 16.83 17.69 16.82
N ALA A 478 17.34 17.15 15.70
CA ALA A 478 16.83 17.51 14.37
C ALA A 478 15.39 17.02 14.15
N PHE A 479 15.05 15.85 14.67
CA PHE A 479 13.69 15.31 14.65
C PHE A 479 12.75 16.15 15.54
N GLU A 480 13.18 16.58 16.73
CA GLU A 480 12.44 17.51 17.59
C GLU A 480 12.13 18.82 16.84
N LYS A 481 13.15 19.43 16.21
CA LYS A 481 12.97 20.64 15.40
C LYS A 481 11.95 20.44 14.28
N LEU A 482 11.98 19.28 13.63
CA LEU A 482 10.99 18.91 12.60
C LEU A 482 9.57 18.82 13.20
N VAL A 483 9.41 18.20 14.38
CA VAL A 483 8.12 18.09 15.07
C VAL A 483 7.60 19.48 15.46
N ILE A 484 8.42 20.33 16.08
CA ILE A 484 8.03 21.70 16.45
C ILE A 484 7.62 22.49 15.20
N ALA A 485 8.41 22.42 14.12
CA ALA A 485 8.07 23.09 12.87
C ALA A 485 6.74 22.58 12.27
N SER A 486 6.45 21.28 12.42
CA SER A 486 5.19 20.69 11.96
C SER A 486 3.98 21.18 12.74
N ILE A 487 4.12 21.32 14.07
CA ILE A 487 3.08 21.85 14.96
C ILE A 487 2.83 23.32 14.61
N ASN A 488 3.88 24.12 14.45
CA ASN A 488 3.76 25.51 14.00
C ASN A 488 3.08 25.61 12.62
N GLY A 489 3.25 24.62 11.76
CA GLY A 489 2.56 24.50 10.47
C GLY A 489 1.05 24.33 10.58
N LEU A 490 0.50 23.89 11.72
CA LEU A 490 -0.95 23.74 11.92
C LEU A 490 -1.69 25.08 11.86
N GLN A 491 -1.03 26.21 12.17
CA GLN A 491 -1.61 27.56 12.00
C GLN A 491 -2.03 27.82 10.54
N ILE A 492 -1.30 27.21 9.60
CA ILE A 492 -1.55 27.31 8.16
C ILE A 492 -2.51 26.21 7.70
N HIS A 493 -2.29 24.99 8.19
CA HIS A 493 -3.06 23.80 7.82
C HIS A 493 -4.22 23.55 8.79
N GLN A 494 -5.19 24.47 8.81
CA GLN A 494 -6.32 24.43 9.75
C GLN A 494 -7.20 23.18 9.59
N GLU A 495 -7.28 22.63 8.37
CA GLU A 495 -8.04 21.41 8.06
C GLU A 495 -7.24 20.11 8.33
N LEU A 496 -6.02 20.19 8.88
CA LEU A 496 -5.19 19.00 9.11
C LEU A 496 -5.73 18.19 10.29
N GLU A 497 -6.40 17.08 9.98
CA GLU A 497 -6.98 16.14 10.96
C GLU A 497 -6.01 15.02 11.34
N TYR A 498 -5.12 14.66 10.41
CA TYR A 498 -4.16 13.58 10.61
C TYR A 498 -2.75 14.05 10.28
N MET A 499 -1.86 13.98 11.26
CA MET A 499 -0.43 14.23 11.08
C MET A 499 0.38 13.13 11.75
N ARG A 500 1.31 12.54 11.00
CA ARG A 500 2.22 11.53 11.51
C ARG A 500 3.61 11.78 10.99
N ILE A 501 4.59 11.81 11.88
CA ILE A 501 6.01 11.91 11.57
C ILE A 501 6.67 10.74 12.29
N ARG A 502 7.41 9.88 11.60
CA ARG A 502 8.02 8.71 12.21
C ARG A 502 9.35 8.36 11.60
N PHE A 503 10.30 8.01 12.44
CA PHE A 503 11.50 7.30 12.05
C PHE A 503 11.22 5.80 12.02
N ILE A 504 11.73 5.12 11.00
CA ILE A 504 11.67 3.66 10.89
C ILE A 504 13.05 3.12 10.58
N ASP A 505 13.64 2.55 11.61
CA ASP A 505 14.84 1.74 11.54
C ASP A 505 14.55 0.37 12.11
N LEU A 506 14.53 -0.63 11.24
CA LEU A 506 14.32 -2.03 11.61
C LEU A 506 15.59 -2.68 12.14
N ASP A 507 16.75 -2.08 11.85
CA ASP A 507 18.05 -2.53 12.32
C ASP A 507 18.44 -1.86 13.66
N SER A 508 17.59 -0.99 14.20
CA SER A 508 17.76 -0.33 15.50
C SER A 508 17.80 -1.37 16.63
N ALA A 509 18.64 -1.10 17.65
CA ALA A 509 18.72 -1.93 18.86
C ALA A 509 17.36 -2.09 19.56
N CYS A 510 16.46 -1.10 19.42
CA CYS A 510 15.11 -1.15 19.94
C CYS A 510 14.11 -0.40 19.02
N PRO A 511 13.50 -1.08 18.03
CA PRO A 511 12.55 -0.45 17.10
C PRO A 511 11.32 0.22 17.75
N PRO A 512 10.79 -0.25 18.91
CA PRO A 512 9.76 0.46 19.66
C PRO A 512 10.13 1.89 20.08
N LEU A 513 11.42 2.18 20.25
CA LEU A 513 11.94 3.48 20.66
C LEU A 513 12.30 4.40 19.49
N ASN A 514 12.06 3.98 18.24
CA ASN A 514 12.23 4.87 17.10
C ASN A 514 11.33 6.11 17.25
N PRO A 515 11.88 7.34 17.17
CA PRO A 515 11.12 8.55 17.41
C PRO A 515 9.95 8.68 16.45
N TYR A 516 8.84 9.16 16.98
CA TYR A 516 7.64 9.44 16.22
C TYR A 516 6.85 10.55 16.89
N PHE A 517 6.00 11.22 16.13
CA PHE A 517 4.99 12.15 16.60
C PHE A 517 3.73 11.88 15.79
N GLN A 518 2.58 11.85 16.45
CA GLN A 518 1.31 11.61 15.78
C GLN A 518 0.23 12.43 16.45
N LEU A 519 -0.48 13.22 15.64
CA LEU A 519 -1.69 13.94 15.98
C LEU A 519 -2.83 13.36 15.15
N VAL A 520 -3.86 12.85 15.83
CA VAL A 520 -5.10 12.41 15.20
C VAL A 520 -6.22 13.14 15.90
N ASP A 521 -6.97 13.94 15.14
CA ASP A 521 -7.97 14.86 15.66
C ASP A 521 -7.35 15.79 16.72
N THR A 522 -7.70 15.61 17.98
CA THR A 522 -7.20 16.38 19.13
C THR A 522 -6.26 15.58 20.03
N GLN A 523 -5.85 14.38 19.63
CA GLN A 523 -5.00 13.51 20.44
C GLN A 523 -3.58 13.41 19.88
N ALA A 524 -2.60 13.82 20.70
CA ALA A 524 -1.18 13.71 20.41
C ALA A 524 -0.53 12.52 21.11
N THR A 525 0.41 11.86 20.42
CA THR A 525 1.25 10.78 20.94
C THR A 525 2.66 10.87 20.36
N GLY A 526 3.63 10.25 21.04
CA GLY A 526 5.01 10.16 20.61
C GLY A 526 5.94 11.11 21.36
N LEU A 527 6.84 11.76 20.62
CA LEU A 527 7.90 12.57 21.18
C LEU A 527 7.32 13.83 21.83
N TRP A 528 7.77 14.11 23.05
CA TRP A 528 7.41 15.32 23.77
C TRP A 528 8.62 15.89 24.53
N ASN A 529 8.59 17.19 24.71
CA ASN A 529 9.42 18.01 25.59
C ASN A 529 8.64 19.32 25.84
N GLU A 530 9.13 20.19 26.69
CA GLU A 530 8.45 21.44 27.04
C GLU A 530 8.19 22.32 25.78
N PRO A 531 9.15 22.54 24.87
CA PRO A 531 8.90 23.31 23.64
C PRO A 531 7.82 22.73 22.72
N ILE A 532 7.71 21.40 22.62
CA ILE A 532 6.66 20.73 21.82
C ILE A 532 5.28 20.97 22.46
N LEU A 533 5.20 20.88 23.80
CA LEU A 533 3.96 21.11 24.53
C LEU A 533 3.51 22.58 24.42
N GLU A 534 4.44 23.52 24.59
CA GLU A 534 4.20 24.96 24.43
C GLU A 534 3.69 25.28 23.01
N ALA A 535 4.41 24.83 21.98
CA ALA A 535 4.01 25.05 20.58
C ALA A 535 2.63 24.44 20.27
N LEU A 536 2.33 23.25 20.81
CA LEU A 536 1.02 22.61 20.59
C LEU A 536 -0.09 23.40 21.27
N HIS A 537 0.12 23.85 22.50
CA HIS A 537 -0.85 24.64 23.24
C HIS A 537 -1.13 26.00 22.58
N GLU A 538 -0.10 26.67 22.05
CA GLU A 538 -0.25 27.95 21.35
C GLU A 538 -1.02 27.83 20.03
N VAL A 539 -0.73 26.78 19.26
CA VAL A 539 -1.27 26.63 17.90
C VAL A 539 -2.62 25.93 17.89
N ARG A 540 -2.80 24.95 18.78
CA ARG A 540 -3.96 24.05 18.79
C ARG A 540 -4.32 23.67 20.24
N PRO A 541 -4.87 24.61 21.03
CA PRO A 541 -5.10 24.44 22.46
C PRO A 541 -6.06 23.30 22.81
N GLU A 542 -6.91 22.89 21.87
CA GLU A 542 -7.80 21.74 22.03
C GLU A 542 -7.06 20.39 21.94
N ALA A 543 -5.85 20.36 21.38
CA ALA A 543 -5.06 19.16 21.23
C ALA A 543 -4.25 18.85 22.49
N GLN A 544 -4.27 17.59 22.95
CA GLN A 544 -3.59 17.16 24.17
C GLN A 544 -2.88 15.83 23.96
N PHE A 545 -1.77 15.64 24.70
CA PHE A 545 -1.11 14.34 24.74
C PHE A 545 -1.96 13.33 25.50
N VAL A 546 -2.15 12.14 24.93
CA VAL A 546 -2.92 11.04 25.57
C VAL A 546 -2.32 10.66 26.91
N LYS A 547 -0.99 10.66 26.99
CA LYS A 547 -0.23 10.40 28.21
C LYS A 547 1.13 11.07 28.05
N LEU A 548 1.69 11.60 29.14
CA LEU A 548 3.08 12.02 29.22
C LEU A 548 3.85 10.99 30.05
N THR A 549 4.91 10.44 29.46
CA THR A 549 5.82 9.50 30.10
C THR A 549 7.22 9.69 29.52
N ASP A 550 8.23 9.43 30.35
CA ASP A 550 9.62 9.36 29.92
C ASP A 550 9.80 8.37 28.77
N GLY A 551 9.11 7.23 28.82
CA GLY A 551 9.08 6.21 27.77
C GLY A 551 10.32 5.32 27.77
N ILE A 552 11.52 5.89 27.98
CA ILE A 552 12.78 5.19 28.17
C ILE A 552 13.13 5.21 29.66
N CYS A 553 13.18 4.03 30.29
CA CYS A 553 13.56 3.91 31.69
C CYS A 553 15.04 3.55 31.82
N ALA A 554 15.77 4.26 32.69
CA ALA A 554 17.14 3.90 33.04
C ALA A 554 17.18 2.54 33.77
N GLN A 555 18.20 1.75 33.45
CA GLN A 555 18.58 0.60 34.24
C GLN A 555 19.67 1.03 35.22
N TYR A 556 19.42 0.86 36.51
CA TYR A 556 20.36 1.22 37.57
C TYR A 556 21.15 -0.01 38.02
N GLY A 557 22.46 0.15 38.16
CA GLY A 557 23.35 -0.84 38.75
C GLY A 557 23.37 -0.75 40.28
N SER A 558 24.19 -1.59 40.91
CA SER A 558 24.32 -1.73 42.37
C SER A 558 24.65 -0.43 43.11
N ASN A 559 25.24 0.56 42.42
CA ASN A 559 25.66 1.86 42.97
C ASN A 559 24.73 3.02 42.56
N ASN A 560 23.49 2.76 42.14
CA ASN A 560 22.57 3.75 41.55
C ASN A 560 23.14 4.48 40.30
N GLN A 561 24.18 3.95 39.67
CA GLN A 561 24.67 4.44 38.39
C GLN A 561 23.84 3.87 37.24
N ILE A 562 23.60 4.66 36.21
CA ILE A 562 22.92 4.22 35.00
C ILE A 562 23.85 3.28 34.24
N VAL A 563 23.48 2.00 34.18
CA VAL A 563 24.24 0.95 33.47
C VAL A 563 23.65 0.65 32.09
N GLY A 564 22.46 1.16 31.78
CA GLY A 564 21.79 0.93 30.51
C GLY A 564 20.36 1.47 30.49
N ALA A 565 19.56 0.97 29.55
CA ALA A 565 18.14 1.28 29.42
C ALA A 565 17.29 0.00 29.45
N ILE A 566 16.11 0.09 30.06
CA ILE A 566 15.11 -0.97 30.03
C ILE A 566 14.32 -0.84 28.73
N TYR A 567 14.53 -1.77 27.81
CA TYR A 567 13.86 -1.75 26.51
C TYR A 567 12.39 -2.17 26.62
N PRO A 568 11.44 -1.35 26.13
CA PRO A 568 10.03 -1.70 26.20
C PRO A 568 9.68 -2.76 25.14
N ARG A 569 8.77 -3.68 25.51
CA ARG A 569 8.24 -4.69 24.57
C ARG A 569 7.26 -4.10 23.56
N THR A 570 6.59 -3.02 23.93
CA THR A 570 5.60 -2.32 23.12
C THR A 570 6.01 -0.87 22.94
N ARG A 571 5.65 -0.25 21.82
CA ARG A 571 5.91 1.18 21.58
C ARG A 571 5.26 2.02 22.68
N PRO A 572 6.01 2.86 23.42
CA PRO A 572 5.44 3.80 24.38
C PRO A 572 4.52 4.80 23.69
N LEU A 573 3.42 5.20 24.35
CA LEU A 573 2.52 6.25 23.85
C LEU A 573 3.17 7.63 23.82
N SER A 574 4.19 7.84 24.64
CA SER A 574 4.96 9.07 24.71
C SER A 574 6.40 8.78 25.11
N ILE A 575 7.34 9.55 24.57
CA ILE A 575 8.77 9.45 24.90
C ILE A 575 9.29 10.86 25.16
N HIS A 576 9.85 11.10 26.33
CA HIS A 576 10.45 12.40 26.63
C HIS A 576 11.79 12.52 25.91
N ALA A 577 12.00 13.59 25.15
CA ALA A 577 13.11 13.65 24.21
C ALA A 577 14.50 13.59 24.89
N SER A 578 14.64 14.14 26.11
CA SER A 578 15.90 14.07 26.87
C SER A 578 16.29 12.64 27.29
N THR A 579 15.34 11.71 27.35
CA THR A 579 15.59 10.33 27.81
C THR A 579 16.34 9.49 26.78
N TYR A 580 16.46 9.95 25.53
CA TYR A 580 17.35 9.34 24.55
C TYR A 580 18.83 9.41 24.99
N ARG A 581 19.21 10.36 25.86
CA ARG A 581 20.55 10.41 26.46
C ARG A 581 20.89 9.13 27.23
N ILE A 582 19.91 8.51 27.89
CA ILE A 582 20.09 7.26 28.64
C ILE A 582 20.66 6.16 27.74
N ILE A 583 20.28 6.13 26.46
CA ILE A 583 20.73 5.12 25.48
C ILE A 583 21.96 5.59 24.71
N ALA A 584 22.07 6.89 24.45
CA ALA A 584 23.23 7.48 23.77
C ALA A 584 24.50 7.42 24.62
N ASP A 585 24.37 7.59 25.94
CA ASP A 585 25.49 7.70 26.88
C ASP A 585 25.93 6.33 27.46
N VAL A 586 25.23 5.23 27.15
CA VAL A 586 25.66 3.90 27.59
C VAL A 586 27.01 3.60 26.95
N PRO A 587 28.08 3.39 27.75
CA PRO A 587 29.37 3.05 27.19
C PRO A 587 29.23 1.74 26.41
N LYS A 588 29.63 1.77 25.14
CA LYS A 588 29.75 0.57 24.30
C LYS A 588 30.87 -0.30 24.88
N HIS A 589 30.58 -1.05 25.94
CA HIS A 589 31.47 -2.12 26.39
C HIS A 589 31.47 -3.18 25.30
N GLY A 590 32.68 -3.43 24.76
CA GLY A 590 32.91 -4.27 23.59
C GLY A 590 32.26 -5.63 23.75
N VAL A 591 31.54 -6.03 22.70
CA VAL A 591 31.34 -7.43 22.35
C VAL A 591 32.54 -7.86 21.52
#